data_AF-A0A0F9ECJ0-F1
#
_entry.id   AF-A0A0F9ECJ0-F1
#
_cell.length_a   1.000
_cell.length_b   1.000
_cell.length_c   1.000
_cell.angle_alpha   90.00
_cell.angle_beta   90.00
_cell.angle_gamma   90.00
#
_symmetry.space_group_name_H-M   'P 1'
#
loop_
_entity.id
_entity.type
_entity.pdbx_description
1 polymer ?
#
loop_
_entity_poly.entity_id
_entity_poly.type
_entity_poly.pdbx_seq_one_letter_code
_entity_poly.pdbx_strand_id
1 'polypeptide(L)'
;MIASERIEVEAGDAIGISTPVNEDGTQTSGCRLTMKNAGTESAFLGGADVTASTGFELKEGERLAIPMQPRDALYVITAENSTTLHVLRA
;
A
#
# COMPACT_ATOMS: atom_id res chain seq x y z
N MET A 1 1.28 18.40 -4.88
CA MET A 1 0.60 18.28 -3.58
C MET A 1 0.93 16.89 -3.06
N ILE A 2 1.67 16.76 -1.95
CA ILE A 2 2.06 15.44 -1.42
C ILE A 2 0.93 14.99 -0.49
N ALA A 3 0.22 13.93 -0.85
CA ALA A 3 -0.84 13.36 -0.03
C ALA A 3 -0.24 12.27 0.87
N SER A 4 -0.40 12.44 2.18
CA SER A 4 -0.11 11.42 3.19
C SER A 4 -1.43 10.95 3.76
N GLU A 5 -1.63 9.64 3.81
CA GLU A 5 -2.87 9.02 4.26
C GLU A 5 -2.55 7.93 5.29
N ARG A 6 -3.40 7.81 6.31
CA ARG A 6 -3.38 6.70 7.27
C ARG A 6 -4.48 5.74 6.86
N ILE A 7 -4.11 4.48 6.68
CA ILE A 7 -5.05 3.42 6.33
C ILE A 7 -5.01 2.38 7.45
N GLU A 8 -6.19 2.03 7.96
CA GLU A 8 -6.38 0.92 8.88
C GLU A 8 -6.82 -0.28 8.04
N VAL A 9 -6.08 -1.37 8.16
CA VAL A 9 -6.35 -2.63 7.47
C VAL A 9 -6.79 -3.63 8.53
N GLU A 10 -7.96 -4.23 8.37
CA GLU A 10 -8.46 -5.32 9.22
C GLU A 10 -8.07 -6.70 8.65
N ALA A 11 -8.11 -7.73 9.50
CA ALA A 11 -7.78 -9.08 9.07
C ALA A 11 -8.76 -9.58 7.99
N GLY A 12 -8.21 -10.02 6.86
CA GLY A 12 -9.00 -10.47 5.70
C GLY A 12 -9.45 -9.36 4.75
N ASP A 13 -9.17 -8.08 5.06
CA ASP A 13 -9.42 -6.98 4.13
C ASP A 13 -8.29 -6.89 3.10
N ALA A 14 -8.69 -6.72 1.83
CA ALA A 14 -7.80 -6.37 0.74
C ALA A 14 -8.04 -4.91 0.35
N ILE A 15 -7.13 -4.02 0.75
CA ILE A 15 -7.23 -2.60 0.39
C ILE A 15 -6.39 -2.34 -0.85
N GLY A 16 -7.04 -1.86 -1.92
CA GLY A 16 -6.37 -1.45 -3.15
C GLY A 16 -5.92 0.01 -3.07
N ILE A 17 -4.61 0.25 -3.13
CA ILE A 17 -4.04 1.61 -3.22
C ILE A 17 -3.65 1.85 -4.67
N SER A 18 -4.32 2.79 -5.33
CA SER A 18 -4.04 3.18 -6.72
C SER A 18 -3.12 4.40 -6.82
N THR A 19 -2.41 4.50 -7.93
CA THR A 19 -1.69 5.72 -8.30
C THR A 19 -2.66 6.90 -8.48
N PRO A 20 -2.26 8.13 -8.10
CA PRO A 20 -3.06 9.33 -8.36
C PRO A 20 -3.37 9.48 -9.86
N VAL A 21 -4.63 9.85 -10.16
CA VAL A 21 -5.05 10.33 -11.48
C VAL A 21 -5.21 11.84 -11.37
N ASN A 22 -4.79 12.59 -12.38
CA ASN A 22 -5.05 14.03 -12.41
C ASN A 22 -6.56 14.29 -12.48
N GLU A 23 -7.02 15.45 -12.02
CA GLU A 23 -8.46 15.80 -12.03
C GLU A 23 -9.07 15.77 -13.44
N ASP A 24 -8.25 15.98 -14.47
CA ASP A 24 -8.64 15.92 -15.89
C ASP A 24 -8.64 14.50 -16.48
N GLY A 25 -8.38 13.47 -15.65
CA GLY A 25 -8.29 12.07 -16.06
C GLY A 25 -6.98 11.70 -16.77
N THR A 26 -6.04 12.64 -16.92
CA THR A 26 -4.70 12.34 -17.41
C THR A 26 -3.85 11.66 -16.34
N GLN A 27 -2.76 11.04 -16.78
CA GLN A 27 -1.93 10.19 -15.94
C GLN A 27 -0.49 10.69 -15.97
N THR A 28 0.08 10.89 -14.79
CA THR A 28 1.50 11.21 -14.64
C THR A 28 2.27 9.91 -14.41
N SER A 29 3.16 9.55 -15.33
CA SER A 29 4.01 8.35 -15.16
C SER A 29 5.14 8.61 -14.15
N GLY A 30 5.59 7.54 -13.49
CA GLY A 30 6.71 7.61 -12.55
C GLY A 30 6.36 8.07 -11.13
N CYS A 31 5.16 7.75 -10.64
CA CYS A 31 4.82 7.97 -9.25
C CYS A 31 5.55 6.98 -8.32
N ARG A 32 5.94 7.43 -7.13
CA ARG A 32 6.55 6.59 -6.10
C ARG A 32 5.59 6.44 -4.94
N LEU A 33 5.18 5.21 -4.67
CA LEU A 33 4.42 4.88 -3.47
C LEU A 33 5.41 4.49 -2.37
N THR A 34 5.39 5.21 -1.25
CA THR A 34 6.13 4.83 -0.04
C THR A 34 5.16 4.39 1.02
N MET A 35 5.37 3.19 1.54
CA MET A 35 4.57 2.61 2.61
C MET A 35 5.44 2.41 3.84
N LYS A 36 4.88 2.75 5.00
CA LYS A 36 5.46 2.41 6.30
C LYS A 36 4.45 1.61 7.10
N ASN A 37 4.85 0.46 7.59
CA ASN A 37 4.10 -0.25 8.61
C ASN A 37 4.28 0.47 9.95
N ALA A 38 3.19 1.05 10.45
CA ALA A 38 3.13 1.76 11.72
C ALA A 38 2.36 0.96 12.80
N GLY A 39 1.87 -0.23 12.47
CA GLY A 39 1.32 -1.19 13.42
C GLY A 39 2.39 -2.15 13.94
N THR A 40 1.97 -3.03 14.86
CA THR A 40 2.82 -4.05 15.50
C THR A 40 2.86 -5.37 14.73
N GLU A 41 1.91 -5.57 13.82
CA GLU A 41 1.77 -6.80 13.03
C GLU A 41 2.37 -6.64 11.63
N SER A 42 2.87 -7.72 11.06
CA SER A 42 3.34 -7.75 9.67
C SER A 42 2.19 -7.47 8.69
N ALA A 43 2.50 -6.67 7.66
CA ALA A 43 1.62 -6.42 6.53
C ALA A 43 2.19 -7.14 5.30
N PHE A 44 1.32 -7.74 4.47
CA PHE A 44 1.75 -8.44 3.26
C PHE A 44 1.31 -7.67 2.03
N LEU A 45 2.29 -7.26 1.23
CA LEU A 45 2.10 -6.41 0.05
C LEU A 45 2.15 -7.24 -1.22
N GLY A 46 1.28 -6.97 -2.19
CA GLY A 46 1.31 -7.68 -3.47
C GLY A 46 0.23 -7.26 -4.47
N GLY A 47 0.00 -8.12 -5.45
CA GLY A 47 -1.10 -8.00 -6.41
C GLY A 47 -2.45 -8.34 -5.77
N ALA A 48 -3.51 -8.34 -6.59
CA ALA A 48 -4.88 -8.60 -6.12
C ALA A 48 -5.08 -9.98 -5.46
N ASP A 49 -4.16 -10.92 -5.69
CA ASP A 49 -4.13 -12.28 -5.16
C ASP A 49 -3.14 -12.45 -3.99
N VAL A 50 -2.71 -11.35 -3.37
CA VAL A 50 -1.78 -11.39 -2.23
C VAL A 50 -2.36 -12.17 -1.04
N THR A 51 -1.53 -13.02 -0.46
CA THR A 51 -1.81 -13.79 0.76
C THR A 51 -0.63 -13.68 1.73
N ALA A 52 -0.79 -14.14 2.98
CA ALA A 52 0.29 -14.12 3.97
C ALA A 52 1.49 -15.00 3.57
N SER A 53 1.30 -15.94 2.63
CA SER A 53 2.35 -16.82 2.11
C SER A 53 2.90 -16.40 0.75
N THR A 54 2.22 -15.49 0.03
CA THR A 54 2.60 -15.04 -1.33
C THR A 54 3.02 -13.58 -1.39
N GLY A 55 2.67 -12.77 -0.38
CA GLY A 55 3.00 -11.36 -0.32
C GLY A 55 4.42 -11.07 0.16
N PHE A 56 4.90 -9.89 -0.20
CA PHE A 56 6.10 -9.32 0.40
C PHE A 56 5.78 -8.88 1.83
N GLU A 57 6.43 -9.50 2.81
CA GLU A 57 6.26 -9.14 4.22
C GLU A 57 6.93 -7.79 4.52
N LEU A 58 6.14 -6.84 5.01
CA LEU A 58 6.59 -5.56 5.56
C LEU A 58 6.41 -5.57 7.08
N LYS A 59 7.52 -5.74 7.80
CA LYS A 59 7.50 -5.88 9.27
C LYS A 59 7.23 -4.56 9.98
N GLU A 60 6.93 -4.63 11.26
CA GLU A 60 6.74 -3.45 12.12
C GLU A 60 7.86 -2.42 11.92
N GLY A 61 7.47 -1.17 11.65
CA GLY A 61 8.39 -0.05 11.50
C GLY A 61 9.12 0.02 10.16
N GLU A 62 9.07 -1.05 9.34
CA GLU A 62 9.73 -1.09 8.04
C GLU A 62 9.07 -0.15 7.02
N ARG A 63 9.87 0.22 6.01
CA ARG A 63 9.46 1.07 4.91
C ARG A 63 9.81 0.42 3.59
N LEU A 64 8.87 0.46 2.66
CA LEU A 64 9.08 0.05 1.28
C LEU A 64 8.67 1.18 0.35
N ALA A 65 9.46 1.39 -0.70
CA ALA A 65 9.16 2.36 -1.73
C ALA A 65 9.14 1.69 -3.10
N ILE A 66 7.97 1.70 -3.75
CA ILE A 66 7.71 0.98 -4.99
C ILE A 66 7.45 2.01 -6.10
N PRO A 67 8.16 1.93 -7.24
CA PRO A 67 7.77 2.69 -8.43
C PRO A 67 6.45 2.12 -8.96
N MET A 68 5.46 2.97 -9.17
CA MET A 68 4.16 2.56 -9.67
C MET A 68 3.85 3.26 -10.99
N GLN A 69 3.29 2.51 -11.93
CA GLN A 69 2.72 3.08 -13.14
C GLN A 69 1.29 3.51 -12.90
N PRO A 70 0.80 4.50 -13.65
CA PRO A 70 -0.60 4.86 -13.62
C PRO A 70 -1.51 3.64 -13.77
N ARG A 71 -2.53 3.55 -12.90
CA ARG A 71 -3.50 2.44 -12.77
C ARG A 71 -2.96 1.16 -12.15
N ASP A 72 -1.69 1.11 -11.76
CA ASP A 72 -1.24 0.05 -10.88
C ASP A 72 -1.98 0.17 -9.55
N ALA A 73 -2.33 -0.99 -8.99
CA ALA A 73 -2.87 -1.12 -7.66
C ALA A 73 -1.95 -2.01 -6.85
N LEU A 74 -1.59 -1.53 -5.65
CA LEU A 74 -0.92 -2.36 -4.66
C LEU A 74 -1.96 -2.76 -3.62
N TYR A 75 -2.03 -4.06 -3.36
CA TYR A 75 -2.92 -4.63 -2.36
C TYR A 75 -2.14 -4.97 -1.11
N VAL A 76 -2.80 -4.78 0.03
CA VAL A 76 -2.25 -5.13 1.33
C VAL A 76 -3.26 -5.92 2.11
N ILE A 77 -2.76 -6.94 2.80
CA ILE A 77 -3.52 -7.72 3.76
C ILE A 77 -2.74 -7.86 5.07
N THR A 78 -3.46 -8.21 6.14
CA THR A 78 -2.90 -8.67 7.40
C THR A 78 -3.40 -10.08 7.70
N ALA A 79 -2.56 -10.89 8.36
CA ALA A 79 -2.85 -12.30 8.58
C ALA A 79 -3.74 -12.56 9.81
N GLU A 80 -3.59 -11.78 10.88
CA GLU A 80 -4.16 -12.14 12.18
C GLU A 80 -5.00 -11.01 12.81
N ASN A 81 -4.52 -9.76 12.78
CA ASN A 81 -5.19 -8.61 13.40
C ASN A 81 -5.12 -7.38 12.48
N SER A 82 -5.61 -6.24 12.96
CA SER A 82 -5.47 -4.98 12.23
C SER A 82 -4.05 -4.41 12.28
N THR A 83 -3.68 -3.70 11.22
CA THR A 83 -2.44 -2.92 11.19
C THR A 83 -2.69 -1.52 10.65
N THR A 84 -1.79 -0.60 11.00
CA THR A 84 -1.82 0.77 10.50
C THR A 84 -0.72 0.95 9.47
N LEU A 85 -1.09 1.40 8.26
CA LEU A 85 -0.14 1.77 7.21
C LEU A 85 -0.16 3.27 6.99
N HIS A 86 1.04 3.85 6.94
CA HIS A 86 1.22 5.21 6.47
C HIS A 86 1.62 5.16 5.00
N VAL A 87 0.85 5.83 4.16
CA VAL A 87 1.03 5.85 2.72
C VAL A 87 1.39 7.26 2.28
N LEU A 88 2.51 7.38 1.57
CA LEU A 88 2.99 8.61 0.98
C LEU A 88 3.06 8.44 -0.54
N ARG A 89 2.39 9.34 -1.27
CA ARG A 89 2.39 9.36 -2.74
C ARG A 89 3.21 10.57 -3.20
N ALA A 90 4.25 10.32 -4.00
CA ALA A 90 5.16 11.34 -4.55
C ALA A 90 5.23 11.27 -6.07
#